data_AF-A0A1F8RKJ6-F1
#
_entry.id   AF-A0A1F8RKJ6-F1
#
_cell.length_a   1.000
_cell.length_b   1.000
_cell.length_c   1.000
_cell.angle_alpha   90.00
_cell.angle_beta   90.00
_cell.angle_gamma   90.00
#
_symmetry.space_group_name_H-M   'P 1'
#
loop_
_entity.id
_entity.type
_entity.pdbx_description
1 polymer ?
#
loop_
_entity_poly.entity_id
_entity_poly.type
_entity_poly.pdbx_seq_one_letter_code
_entity_poly.pdbx_strand_id
1 'polypeptide(L)'
;MQNHPHLLELAYEATHQLLRPFRRWLKPGGRVERFFVRAEKMSKGPLFNCRMCGQCVLHSTGMTCPMNCPKEMRNGPCGGVRPDGGCEIFPDKPCVWVQAWERSTHMPLYGSEILKVLPPVNRQLHRTSAWINDFTGIARQPPKGWNK
;
A
#
# COMPACT_ATOMS: atom_id res chain seq x y z
N MET A 1 6.01 8.65 -12.75
CA MET A 1 4.95 9.12 -11.84
C MET A 1 5.30 9.01 -10.36
N GLN A 2 5.98 7.95 -9.90
CA GLN A 2 6.39 7.81 -8.48
C GLN A 2 7.35 8.91 -7.97
N ASN A 3 7.93 9.72 -8.86
CA ASN A 3 8.84 10.82 -8.51
C ASN A 3 8.10 12.11 -8.05
N HIS A 4 6.76 12.12 -8.07
CA HIS A 4 5.95 13.22 -7.54
C HIS A 4 5.00 12.71 -6.44
N PRO A 5 5.54 12.35 -5.26
CA PRO A 5 4.76 11.71 -4.19
C PRO A 5 3.62 12.60 -3.70
N HIS A 6 3.80 13.93 -3.66
CA HIS A 6 2.73 14.86 -3.29
C HIS A 6 1.52 14.84 -4.26
N LEU A 7 1.75 14.73 -5.58
CA LEU A 7 0.64 14.63 -6.53
C LEU A 7 -0.14 13.31 -6.35
N LEU A 8 0.58 12.23 -6.08
CA LEU A 8 -0.03 10.93 -5.80
C LEU A 8 -0.79 10.93 -4.48
N GLU A 9 -0.30 11.67 -3.48
CA GLU A 9 -0.98 11.94 -2.21
C GLU A 9 -2.31 12.66 -2.40
N LEU A 10 -2.31 13.75 -3.17
CA LEU A 10 -3.53 14.47 -3.50
C LEU A 10 -4.51 13.60 -4.29
N ALA A 11 -4.02 12.82 -5.26
CA ALA A 11 -4.85 11.89 -6.03
C ALA A 11 -5.46 10.79 -5.15
N TYR A 12 -4.69 10.27 -4.19
CA TYR A 12 -5.18 9.30 -3.21
C TYR A 12 -6.30 9.91 -2.35
N GLU A 13 -6.07 11.10 -1.80
CA GLU A 13 -7.05 11.78 -0.96
C GLU A 13 -8.32 12.11 -1.72
N ALA A 14 -8.20 12.66 -2.94
CA ALA A 14 -9.34 12.94 -3.80
C ALA A 14 -10.15 11.66 -4.11
N THR A 15 -9.46 10.56 -4.42
CA THR A 15 -10.12 9.27 -4.67
C THR A 15 -10.82 8.76 -3.42
N HIS A 16 -10.20 8.88 -2.25
CA HIS A 16 -10.77 8.46 -0.98
C HIS A 16 -12.02 9.28 -0.64
N GLN A 17 -12.00 10.61 -0.79
CA GLN A 17 -13.17 11.47 -0.57
C GLN A 17 -14.29 11.21 -1.57
N LEU A 18 -13.96 10.98 -2.85
CA LEU A 18 -14.94 10.64 -3.88
C LEU A 18 -15.67 9.32 -3.58
N LEU A 19 -14.94 8.31 -3.08
CA LEU A 19 -15.49 6.98 -2.79
C LEU A 19 -16.19 6.90 -1.43
N ARG A 20 -15.85 7.78 -0.48
CA ARG A 20 -16.41 7.84 0.88
C ARG A 20 -17.95 7.84 0.95
N PRO A 21 -18.71 8.62 0.18
CA PRO A 21 -20.18 8.57 0.21
C PRO A 21 -20.73 7.22 -0.23
N PHE A 22 -20.02 6.51 -1.10
CA PHE A 22 -20.41 5.20 -1.63
C PHE A 22 -20.00 4.03 -0.72
N ARG A 23 -19.39 4.27 0.45
CA ARG A 23 -18.89 3.22 1.35
C ARG A 23 -19.90 2.12 1.68
N ARG A 24 -21.20 2.46 1.76
CA ARG A 24 -22.27 1.49 2.08
C ARG A 24 -22.43 0.41 1.01
N TRP A 25 -22.01 0.71 -0.22
CA TRP A 25 -22.15 -0.15 -1.39
C TRP A 25 -20.86 -0.92 -1.70
N LEU A 26 -19.74 -0.47 -1.12
CA LEU A 26 -18.42 -1.09 -1.22
C LEU A 26 -18.30 -2.26 -0.25
N LYS A 27 -18.98 -3.36 -0.55
CA LYS A 27 -18.94 -4.60 0.25
C LYS A 27 -18.13 -5.71 -0.47
N PRO A 28 -17.41 -6.56 0.29
CA PRO A 28 -16.74 -7.73 -0.28
C PRO A 28 -17.76 -8.75 -0.81
N GLY A 29 -17.35 -9.58 -1.78
CA GLY A 29 -18.11 -10.72 -2.30
C GLY A 29 -19.09 -10.41 -3.43
N GLY A 30 -19.04 -9.21 -4.02
CA GLY A 30 -20.03 -8.73 -5.01
C GLY A 30 -19.50 -8.49 -6.43
N ARG A 31 -20.42 -8.16 -7.36
CA ARG A 31 -20.05 -7.71 -8.72
C ARG A 31 -19.24 -6.41 -8.71
N VAL A 32 -19.56 -5.52 -7.76
CA VAL A 32 -18.85 -4.26 -7.52
C VAL A 32 -17.38 -4.54 -7.19
N GLU A 33 -17.10 -5.52 -6.33
CA GLU A 33 -15.71 -5.89 -6.01
C GLU A 33 -14.92 -6.33 -7.24
N ARG A 34 -15.51 -7.16 -8.11
CA ARG A 34 -14.83 -7.58 -9.34
C ARG A 34 -14.46 -6.41 -10.25
N PHE A 35 -15.34 -5.41 -10.35
CA PHE A 35 -15.04 -4.17 -11.08
C PHE A 35 -13.88 -3.41 -10.43
N PHE A 36 -13.91 -3.23 -9.11
CA PHE A 36 -12.81 -2.57 -8.37
C PHE A 36 -11.49 -3.31 -8.53
N VAL A 37 -11.46 -4.64 -8.39
CA VAL A 37 -10.26 -5.46 -8.59
C VAL A 37 -9.69 -5.25 -9.99
N ARG A 38 -10.54 -5.22 -11.03
CA ARG A 38 -10.12 -4.95 -12.41
C ARG A 38 -9.54 -3.54 -12.55
N ALA A 39 -10.24 -2.54 -12.04
CA ALA A 39 -9.79 -1.15 -12.07
C ALA A 39 -8.46 -0.95 -11.32
N GLU A 40 -8.30 -1.57 -10.15
CA GLU A 40 -7.07 -1.55 -9.36
C GLU A 40 -5.92 -2.22 -10.09
N LYS A 41 -6.15 -3.38 -10.73
CA LYS A 41 -5.11 -4.07 -11.49
C LYS A 41 -4.64 -3.24 -12.68
N MET A 42 -5.56 -2.57 -13.37
CA MET A 42 -5.26 -1.72 -14.55
C MET A 42 -4.59 -0.40 -14.18
N SER A 43 -4.93 0.19 -13.03
CA SER A 43 -4.35 1.46 -12.57
C SER A 43 -3.09 1.26 -11.72
N LYS A 44 -3.21 0.52 -10.61
CA LYS A 44 -2.12 0.35 -9.62
C LYS A 44 -1.03 -0.59 -10.11
N GLY A 45 -1.36 -1.55 -10.99
CA GLY A 45 -0.39 -2.48 -11.58
C GLY A 45 0.74 -1.74 -12.30
N PRO A 46 0.45 -0.98 -13.37
CA PRO A 46 1.47 -0.21 -14.10
C PRO A 46 2.16 0.87 -13.27
N LEU A 47 1.42 1.54 -12.37
CA LEU A 47 1.95 2.69 -11.62
C LEU A 47 2.88 2.31 -10.47
N PHE A 48 2.57 1.22 -9.75
CA PHE A 48 3.24 0.86 -8.49
C PHE A 48 3.81 -0.55 -8.46
N ASN A 49 3.73 -1.28 -9.58
CA ASN A 49 3.98 -2.73 -9.63
C ASN A 49 3.15 -3.48 -8.57
N CYS A 50 1.88 -3.09 -8.43
CA CYS A 50 0.99 -3.60 -7.40
C CYS A 50 0.84 -5.14 -7.49
N ARG A 51 1.20 -5.84 -6.40
CA ARG A 51 1.08 -7.29 -6.26
C ARG A 51 -0.31 -7.77 -5.82
N MET A 52 -1.31 -6.88 -5.77
CA MET A 52 -2.69 -7.19 -5.38
C MET A 52 -2.79 -7.89 -4.01
N CYS A 53 -2.07 -7.39 -3.00
CA CYS A 53 -2.15 -7.93 -1.63
C CYS A 53 -3.50 -7.67 -0.92
N GLY A 54 -4.41 -6.91 -1.52
CA GLY A 54 -5.73 -6.57 -0.95
C GLY A 54 -5.68 -5.56 0.20
N GLN A 55 -4.52 -5.01 0.53
CA GLN A 55 -4.34 -4.06 1.64
C GLN A 55 -3.33 -2.98 1.22
N CYS A 56 -3.83 -1.93 0.57
CA CYS A 56 -3.01 -0.85 0.04
C CYS A 56 -2.59 0.11 1.15
N VAL A 57 -1.29 0.39 1.24
CA VAL A 57 -0.68 1.25 2.28
C VAL A 57 0.20 2.35 1.68
N LEU A 58 -0.03 2.69 0.40
CA LEU A 58 0.79 3.65 -0.34
C LEU A 58 0.87 5.01 0.36
N HIS A 59 -0.26 5.48 0.91
CA HIS A 59 -0.32 6.73 1.67
C HIS A 59 0.61 6.71 2.88
N SER A 60 0.72 5.58 3.58
CA SER A 60 1.61 5.43 4.73
C SER A 60 3.06 5.09 4.39
N THR A 61 3.38 4.87 3.11
CA THR A 61 4.70 4.36 2.68
C THR A 61 5.33 5.20 1.57
N GLY A 62 5.16 6.53 1.62
CA GLY A 62 5.78 7.42 0.65
C GLY A 62 5.37 7.11 -0.80
N MET A 63 4.12 6.68 -1.00
CA MET A 63 3.60 6.20 -2.29
C MET A 63 4.41 5.06 -2.92
N THR A 64 5.03 4.23 -2.08
CA THR A 64 5.90 3.12 -2.49
C THR A 64 5.33 1.80 -2.00
N CYS A 65 5.03 0.87 -2.91
CA CYS A 65 4.43 -0.40 -2.51
C CYS A 65 5.45 -1.31 -1.78
N PRO A 66 5.25 -1.66 -0.50
CA PRO A 66 6.18 -2.50 0.25
C PRO A 66 6.26 -3.93 -0.29
N MET A 67 5.26 -4.39 -1.04
CA MET A 67 5.24 -5.70 -1.70
C MET A 67 6.22 -5.78 -2.88
N ASN A 68 6.91 -4.70 -3.23
CA ASN A 68 8.05 -4.73 -4.16
C ASN A 68 9.34 -5.19 -3.49
N CYS A 69 9.38 -5.25 -2.15
CA CYS A 69 10.49 -5.85 -1.42
C CYS A 69 10.49 -7.38 -1.66
N PRO A 70 11.62 -8.03 -1.96
CA PRO A 70 11.70 -9.48 -2.11
C PRO A 70 11.23 -10.26 -0.88
N LYS A 71 11.32 -9.66 0.31
CA LYS A 71 10.85 -10.25 1.57
C LYS A 71 9.37 -9.96 1.84
N GLU A 72 8.69 -9.19 0.99
CA GLU A 72 7.28 -8.79 1.11
C GLU A 72 6.91 -8.24 2.51
N MET A 73 7.85 -7.56 3.16
CA MET A 73 7.65 -7.06 4.51
C MET A 73 6.77 -5.81 4.54
N ARG A 74 5.73 -5.85 5.35
CA ARG A 74 4.79 -4.74 5.56
C ARG A 74 5.37 -3.56 6.33
N ASN A 75 6.30 -3.84 7.25
CA ASN A 75 7.02 -2.85 8.06
C ASN A 75 8.51 -3.11 7.85
N GLY A 76 9.29 -2.08 7.53
CA GLY A 76 10.73 -2.19 7.30
C GLY A 76 11.48 -0.95 7.79
N PRO A 77 12.78 -0.83 7.47
CA PRO A 77 13.60 -1.78 6.70
C PRO A 77 13.89 -3.12 7.42
N CYS A 78 14.47 -4.11 6.72
CA CYS A 78 14.80 -5.44 7.29
C CYS A 78 16.14 -5.52 8.03
N GLY A 79 16.86 -4.41 8.19
CA GLY A 79 18.28 -4.42 8.56
C GLY A 79 19.22 -4.77 7.40
N GLY A 80 18.73 -5.44 6.34
CA GLY A 80 19.46 -5.74 5.11
C GLY A 80 19.59 -4.58 4.11
N VAL A 81 19.63 -3.34 4.61
CA VAL A 81 19.89 -2.16 3.76
C VAL A 81 21.40 -2.02 3.66
N ARG A 82 21.92 -2.01 2.44
CA ARG A 82 23.35 -1.83 2.19
C ARG A 82 23.77 -0.39 2.51
N PRO A 83 25.06 -0.13 2.79
CA PRO A 83 25.55 1.22 3.09
C PRO A 83 25.26 2.26 1.99
N ASP A 84 25.11 1.81 0.74
CA ASP A 84 24.74 2.61 -0.42
C ASP A 84 23.22 2.84 -0.58
N GLY A 85 22.40 2.34 0.36
CA GLY A 85 20.93 2.40 0.29
C GLY A 85 20.29 1.26 -0.52
N GLY A 86 21.08 0.34 -1.07
CA GLY A 86 20.63 -0.81 -1.85
C GLY A 86 19.98 -1.93 -1.04
N CYS A 87 19.29 -2.84 -1.72
CA CYS A 87 18.74 -4.07 -1.13
C CYS A 87 19.81 -5.15 -0.98
N GLU A 88 19.81 -5.91 0.13
CA GLU A 88 20.73 -7.07 0.28
C GLU A 88 20.53 -8.16 -0.78
N ILE A 89 19.28 -8.42 -1.19
CA ILE A 89 18.91 -9.54 -2.09
C ILE A 89 19.12 -9.14 -3.56
N PHE A 90 18.85 -7.88 -3.89
CA PHE A 90 19.02 -7.31 -5.22
C PHE A 90 19.94 -6.10 -5.13
N PRO A 91 21.28 -6.30 -5.18
CA PRO A 91 22.25 -5.21 -5.00
C PRO A 91 22.16 -4.12 -6.08
N ASP A 92 21.61 -4.44 -7.24
CA ASP A 92 21.35 -3.53 -8.36
C ASP A 92 20.13 -2.63 -8.13
N LYS A 93 19.36 -2.85 -7.06
CA LYS A 93 18.10 -2.14 -6.80
C LYS A 93 18.16 -1.37 -5.48
N PRO A 94 17.64 -0.12 -5.48
CA PRO A 94 17.48 0.63 -4.24
C PRO A 94 16.51 -0.09 -3.30
N CYS A 95 16.73 0.02 -1.99
CA CYS A 95 15.80 -0.54 -1.02
C CYS A 95 14.46 0.21 -1.08
N VAL A 96 13.37 -0.56 -1.19
CA VAL A 96 11.99 -0.04 -1.23
C VAL A 96 11.67 0.85 -0.03
N TRP A 97 12.20 0.53 1.15
CA TRP A 97 11.96 1.31 2.38
C TRP A 97 12.80 2.58 2.46
N VAL A 98 13.99 2.61 1.86
CA VAL A 98 14.76 3.85 1.71
C VAL A 98 14.00 4.81 0.79
N GLN A 99 13.51 4.32 -0.36
CA GLN A 99 12.67 5.11 -1.26
C GLN A 99 11.37 5.58 -0.60
N ALA A 100 10.72 4.72 0.18
CA ALA A 100 9.50 5.07 0.91
C ALA A 100 9.77 6.21 1.90
N TRP A 101 10.88 6.14 2.65
CA TRP A 101 11.29 7.19 3.57
C TRP A 101 11.55 8.50 2.83
N GLU A 102 12.43 8.50 1.81
CA GLU A 102 12.74 9.70 1.02
C GLU A 102 11.48 10.35 0.42
N ARG A 103 10.55 9.56 -0.13
CA ARG A 103 9.32 10.09 -0.71
C ARG A 103 8.34 10.61 0.34
N SER A 104 8.32 10.02 1.53
CA SER A 104 7.45 10.45 2.64
C SER A 104 7.80 11.85 3.16
N THR A 105 9.07 12.28 3.08
CA THR A 105 9.47 13.65 3.47
C THR A 105 8.88 14.72 2.55
N HIS A 106 8.45 14.33 1.35
CA HIS A 106 7.79 15.18 0.35
C HIS A 106 6.26 15.03 0.35
N MET A 107 5.66 14.49 1.43
CA MET A 107 4.22 14.25 1.57
C MET A 107 3.65 14.98 2.80
N PRO A 108 3.03 16.16 2.62
CA PRO A 108 2.53 16.97 3.74
C PRO A 108 1.37 16.35 4.55
N LEU A 109 0.53 15.50 3.96
CA LEU A 109 -0.69 15.00 4.62
C LEU A 109 -0.46 13.66 5.34
N TYR A 110 0.21 12.73 4.67
CA TYR A 110 0.37 11.34 5.12
C TYR A 110 1.84 10.94 5.35
N GLY A 111 2.81 11.83 5.06
CA GLY A 111 4.24 11.51 5.19
C GLY A 111 4.64 11.00 6.58
N SER A 112 4.06 11.55 7.64
CA SER A 112 4.33 11.14 9.03
C SER A 112 3.87 9.72 9.36
N GLU A 113 3.00 9.12 8.54
CA GLU A 113 2.52 7.76 8.75
C GLU A 113 3.57 6.67 8.51
N ILE A 114 4.68 7.00 7.85
CA ILE A 114 5.83 6.09 7.68
C ILE A 114 6.37 5.57 9.02
N LEU A 115 6.12 6.31 10.11
CA LEU A 115 6.52 5.97 11.47
C LEU A 115 5.50 5.08 12.20
N LYS A 116 4.30 4.88 11.64
CA LYS A 116 3.25 4.06 12.26
C LYS A 116 3.52 2.58 11.96
N VAL A 117 3.46 1.75 13.00
CA VAL A 117 3.50 0.29 12.82
C VAL A 117 2.17 -0.18 12.22
N LEU A 118 2.22 -0.77 11.02
CA LEU A 118 1.05 -1.29 10.33
C LEU A 118 0.76 -2.74 10.74
N PRO A 119 -0.51 -3.19 10.73
CA PRO A 119 -0.85 -4.58 10.98
C PRO A 119 -0.20 -5.50 9.92
N PRO A 120 0.12 -6.75 10.27
CA PRO A 120 0.71 -7.69 9.33
C PRO A 120 -0.21 -7.91 8.12
N VAL A 121 0.39 -8.17 6.96
CA VAL A 121 -0.38 -8.43 5.73
C VAL A 121 -1.22 -9.70 5.91
N ASN A 122 -2.53 -9.57 5.71
CA ASN A 122 -3.44 -10.70 5.68
C ASN A 122 -3.43 -11.32 4.28
N ARG A 123 -2.71 -12.43 4.13
CA ARG A 123 -2.57 -13.17 2.86
C ARG A 123 -3.91 -13.71 2.33
N GLN A 124 -4.93 -13.86 3.17
CA GLN A 124 -6.27 -14.28 2.74
C GLN A 124 -6.96 -13.24 1.85
N LEU A 125 -6.54 -11.98 1.90
CA LEU A 125 -7.07 -10.89 1.08
C LEU A 125 -6.37 -10.76 -0.28
N HIS A 126 -5.44 -11.65 -0.60
CA HIS A 126 -4.75 -11.61 -1.88
C HIS A 126 -5.74 -11.67 -3.06
N ARG A 127 -5.54 -10.79 -4.06
CA ARG A 127 -6.41 -10.58 -5.24
C ARG A 127 -7.80 -10.00 -4.95
N THR A 128 -8.08 -9.57 -3.73
CA THR A 128 -9.30 -8.79 -3.40
C THR A 128 -9.06 -7.29 -3.56
N SER A 129 -10.14 -6.50 -3.50
CA SER A 129 -10.08 -5.04 -3.69
C SER A 129 -9.50 -4.35 -2.46
N ALA A 130 -8.39 -3.65 -2.64
CA ALA A 130 -7.76 -2.91 -1.55
C ALA A 130 -8.62 -1.71 -1.08
N TRP A 131 -9.31 -1.04 -1.99
CA TRP A 131 -10.25 0.04 -1.64
C TRP A 131 -11.42 -0.48 -0.80
N ILE A 132 -12.04 -1.58 -1.19
CA ILE A 132 -13.17 -2.16 -0.43
C ILE A 132 -12.70 -2.61 0.96
N ASN A 133 -11.53 -3.23 1.04
CA ASN A 133 -10.97 -3.68 2.32
C ASN A 133 -10.59 -2.53 3.26
N ASP A 134 -10.16 -1.38 2.73
CA ASP A 134 -9.92 -0.19 3.55
C ASP A 134 -11.24 0.42 4.05
N PHE A 135 -12.23 0.61 3.19
CA PHE A 135 -13.54 1.17 3.59
C PHE A 135 -14.33 0.28 4.56
N THR A 136 -14.14 -1.04 4.48
CA THR A 136 -14.75 -2.00 5.41
C THR A 136 -13.95 -2.16 6.70
N GLY A 137 -12.76 -1.56 6.79
CA GLY A 137 -11.87 -1.62 7.96
C GLY A 137 -11.08 -2.92 8.08
N ILE A 138 -11.36 -3.94 7.27
CA ILE A 138 -10.66 -5.23 7.28
C ILE A 138 -9.16 -5.04 7.06
N ALA A 139 -8.77 -4.08 6.22
CA ALA A 139 -7.36 -3.83 5.93
C ALA A 139 -6.55 -3.35 7.14
N ARG A 140 -7.20 -2.78 8.16
CA ARG A 140 -6.56 -2.22 9.37
C ARG A 140 -6.56 -3.20 10.54
N GLN A 141 -7.14 -4.38 10.38
CA GLN A 141 -7.21 -5.40 11.41
C GLN A 141 -6.13 -6.48 11.19
N PRO A 142 -5.61 -7.09 12.26
CA PRO A 142 -4.78 -8.28 12.14
C PRO A 142 -5.59 -9.45 11.54
N PRO A 143 -4.93 -10.45 10.93
CA PRO A 143 -5.60 -11.66 10.44
C PRO A 143 -6.43 -12.35 11.52
N LYS A 144 -7.56 -12.94 11.14
CA LYS A 144 -8.37 -13.74 12.06
C LYS A 144 -7.51 -14.83 12.71
N GLY A 145 -7.59 -14.95 14.03
CA GLY A 145 -6.76 -15.88 14.82
C GLY A 145 -5.48 -15.28 15.41
N TRP A 146 -5.18 -14.01 15.13
CA TRP A 146 -4.08 -13.27 15.77
C TRP A 146 -4.56 -12.36 16.92
N ASN A 147 -5.84 -12.46 17.28
CA ASN A 147 -6.38 -11.77 18.44
C ASN A 147 -5.85 -12.45 19.70
N LYS A 148 -5.17 -11.68 20.55
CA LYS A 148 -4.94 -12.06 21.96
C LYS A 148 -6.24 -11.94 22.74
#